data_AF-A0A950YYZ1-F1
#
_entry.id   AF-A0A950YYZ1-F1
#
_cell.length_a   1.000
_cell.length_b   1.000
_cell.length_c   1.000
_cell.angle_alpha   90.00
_cell.angle_beta   90.00
_cell.angle_gamma   90.00
#
_symmetry.space_group_name_H-M   'P 1'
#
loop_
_entity.id
_entity.type
_entity.pdbx_description
1 polymer ?
#
loop_
_entity_poly.entity_id
_entity_poly.type
_entity_poly.pdbx_seq_one_letter_code
_entity_poly.pdbx_strand_id
1 'polypeptide(L)'
;MMLNFAGTCRNNPGRQFAMMLSVATLLLPFAACNKKEAVAVQAGPRTFASPQDAGKALAEAAKAQDSDQLMRIFGPEAREIMASGDATENKASLSQFAKSYEVMNRWRRLADGGELLIVGADNNVFPIPLLKNASGQWYFNTAAGKQELLSRRIG
;
A
#
# COMPACT_ATOMS: atom_id res chain seq x y z
N MET A 1 61.61 0.50 23.21
CA MET A 1 61.12 -0.61 22.36
C MET A 1 60.13 0.01 21.37
N MET A 2 60.54 0.40 20.15
CA MET A 2 60.59 -0.46 18.95
C MET A 2 59.24 -1.16 18.73
N LEU A 3 58.40 -0.91 17.71
CA LEU A 3 58.59 -0.80 16.26
C LEU A 3 57.21 -0.39 15.61
N ASN A 4 57.12 0.53 14.64
CA ASN A 4 57.19 0.30 13.17
C ASN A 4 55.79 -0.04 12.58
N PHE A 5 55.17 0.76 11.71
CA PHE A 5 55.19 0.74 10.22
C PHE A 5 53.93 1.54 9.80
N ALA A 6 53.74 2.23 8.68
CA ALA A 6 54.44 2.47 7.42
C ALA A 6 53.84 3.80 6.88
N GLY A 7 54.61 4.66 6.22
CA GLY A 7 54.52 4.70 4.76
C GLY A 7 54.14 6.10 4.26
N THR A 8 55.17 6.93 4.12
CA THR A 8 55.24 8.27 3.51
C THR A 8 54.69 8.39 2.08
N CYS A 9 54.17 9.57 1.71
CA CYS A 9 54.69 10.48 0.64
C CYS A 9 53.85 11.78 0.61
N ARG A 10 54.39 12.99 0.92
CA ARG A 10 55.17 13.93 0.05
C ARG A 10 54.30 14.49 -1.09
N ASN A 11 54.21 15.78 -1.45
CA ASN A 11 55.09 16.94 -1.29
C ASN A 11 54.28 18.24 -1.57
N ASN A 12 54.65 19.35 -0.93
CA ASN A 12 54.37 20.74 -1.35
C ASN A 12 55.30 21.07 -2.55
N PRO A 13 55.00 22.03 -3.46
CA PRO A 13 55.33 23.43 -3.20
C PRO A 13 54.42 24.47 -3.92
N GLY A 14 53.99 25.48 -3.16
CA GLY A 14 54.28 26.89 -3.47
C GLY A 14 53.68 27.56 -4.72
N ARG A 15 52.89 28.61 -4.49
CA ARG A 15 52.77 29.91 -5.22
C ARG A 15 51.38 30.46 -4.90
N GLN A 16 51.20 31.33 -3.91
CA GLN A 16 51.50 32.77 -3.94
C GLN A 16 51.32 33.43 -5.31
N PHE A 17 50.63 34.58 -5.26
CA PHE A 17 50.15 35.44 -6.36
C PHE A 17 48.89 34.91 -7.04
N ALA A 18 47.89 35.71 -7.36
CA ALA A 18 47.50 37.07 -7.06
C ALA A 18 46.22 37.27 -7.88
N MET A 19 45.44 38.29 -7.50
CA MET A 19 44.66 39.10 -8.45
C MET A 19 43.36 38.51 -9.00
N MET A 20 42.29 39.17 -8.57
CA MET A 20 41.03 39.34 -9.29
C MET A 20 41.21 39.44 -10.80
N LEU A 21 40.40 38.71 -11.57
CA LEU A 21 39.85 39.22 -12.83
C LEU A 21 38.62 38.39 -13.26
N SER A 22 37.55 39.13 -13.49
CA SER A 22 36.20 38.71 -13.84
C SER A 22 36.14 37.75 -15.03
N VAL A 23 35.41 36.64 -14.88
CA VAL A 23 34.82 35.91 -16.01
C VAL A 23 33.37 35.58 -15.64
N ALA A 24 32.45 36.18 -16.39
CA ALA A 24 31.03 35.90 -16.31
C ALA A 24 30.77 34.49 -16.85
N THR A 25 30.31 33.59 -15.98
CA THR A 25 29.90 32.24 -16.38
C THR A 25 28.44 32.04 -16.01
N LEU A 26 27.62 31.99 -17.05
CA LEU A 26 26.20 31.66 -17.08
C LEU A 26 25.96 30.30 -16.40
N LEU A 27 25.39 30.29 -15.19
CA LEU A 27 24.98 29.07 -14.50
C LEU A 27 23.54 28.72 -14.89
N LEU A 28 23.40 27.76 -15.80
CA LEU A 28 22.19 26.98 -16.04
C LEU A 28 21.88 26.14 -14.78
N PRO A 29 20.74 26.30 -14.09
CA PRO A 29 20.33 25.33 -13.10
C PRO A 29 19.83 24.08 -13.83
N PHE A 30 20.61 23.00 -13.77
CA PHE A 30 20.13 21.65 -14.05
C PHE A 30 18.98 21.35 -13.09
N ALA A 31 17.74 21.52 -13.56
CA ALA A 31 16.56 21.00 -12.91
C ALA A 31 16.59 19.46 -13.06
N ALA A 32 17.28 18.79 -12.14
CA ALA A 32 17.17 17.36 -11.97
C ALA A 32 15.73 17.03 -11.56
N CYS A 33 14.91 16.64 -12.55
CA CYS A 33 13.64 16.00 -12.30
C CYS A 33 13.91 14.69 -11.54
N ASN A 34 13.73 14.70 -10.22
CA ASN A 34 13.49 13.48 -9.45
C ASN A 34 12.12 12.92 -9.87
N LYS A 35 12.07 12.27 -11.03
CA LYS A 35 10.99 11.35 -11.36
C LYS A 35 11.18 10.17 -10.42
N LYS A 36 10.38 10.12 -9.36
CA LYS A 36 10.22 8.89 -8.57
C LYS A 36 9.63 7.86 -9.53
N GLU A 37 10.51 7.09 -10.16
CA GLU A 37 10.14 5.96 -10.99
C GLU A 37 9.56 4.92 -10.04
N ALA A 38 8.24 4.88 -9.97
CA ALA A 38 7.52 3.83 -9.26
C ALA A 38 7.78 2.54 -10.05
N VAL A 39 8.73 1.74 -9.57
CA VAL A 39 8.89 0.36 -10.00
C VAL A 39 7.54 -0.32 -9.78
N ALA A 40 6.87 -0.64 -10.89
CA ALA A 40 5.67 -1.47 -10.87
C ALA A 40 6.07 -2.90 -10.49
N VAL A 41 6.35 -3.10 -9.20
CA VAL A 41 6.27 -4.41 -8.58
C VAL A 41 4.85 -4.91 -8.89
N GLN A 42 4.73 -6.11 -9.45
CA GLN A 42 3.42 -6.72 -9.69
C GLN A 42 2.58 -6.56 -8.42
N ALA A 43 1.56 -5.70 -8.52
CA ALA A 43 0.95 -5.10 -7.35
C ALA A 43 0.10 -6.16 -6.65
N GLY A 44 0.66 -6.78 -5.61
CA GLY A 44 -0.13 -7.49 -4.61
C GLY A 44 -1.17 -6.56 -3.98
N PRO A 45 -2.09 -7.10 -3.18
CA PRO A 45 -3.07 -6.29 -2.47
C PRO A 45 -2.38 -5.18 -1.69
N ARG A 46 -2.98 -3.97 -1.71
CA ARG A 46 -2.48 -2.84 -0.94
C ARG A 46 -2.36 -3.21 0.54
N THR A 47 -1.26 -2.79 1.14
CA THR A 47 -1.00 -2.99 2.56
C THR A 47 -1.34 -1.75 3.40
N PHE A 48 -1.66 -1.97 4.68
CA PHE A 48 -2.12 -0.95 5.62
C PHE A 48 -1.38 -1.05 6.96
N ALA A 49 -1.26 0.07 7.67
CA ALA A 49 -0.62 0.13 8.98
C ALA A 49 -1.52 -0.45 10.09
N SER A 50 -2.84 -0.35 9.94
CA SER A 50 -3.82 -0.86 10.90
C SER A 50 -5.06 -1.45 10.22
N PRO A 51 -5.84 -2.29 10.93
CA PRO A 51 -7.15 -2.74 10.45
C PRO A 51 -8.11 -1.59 10.22
N GLN A 52 -8.07 -0.56 11.06
CA GLN A 52 -8.91 0.61 10.93
C GLN A 52 -8.64 1.37 9.62
N ASP A 53 -7.36 1.51 9.24
CA ASP A 53 -6.99 2.13 7.96
C ASP A 53 -7.47 1.30 6.75
N ALA A 54 -7.35 -0.02 6.84
CA ALA A 54 -7.82 -0.94 5.80
C ALA A 54 -9.34 -0.87 5.61
N GLY A 55 -10.09 -0.91 6.72
CA GLY A 55 -11.55 -0.80 6.71
C GLY A 55 -12.03 0.54 6.18
N LYS A 56 -11.38 1.64 6.59
CA LYS A 56 -11.71 2.99 6.11
C LYS A 56 -11.47 3.12 4.60
N ALA A 57 -10.31 2.68 4.12
CA ALA A 57 -10.00 2.72 2.69
C ALA A 57 -11.00 1.90 1.86
N LEU A 58 -11.41 0.74 2.37
CA LEU A 58 -12.44 -0.09 1.74
C LEU A 58 -13.80 0.62 1.71
N ALA A 59 -14.23 1.21 2.82
CA ALA A 59 -15.49 1.95 2.90
C ALA A 59 -15.52 3.16 1.97
N GLU A 60 -14.42 3.91 1.88
CA GLU A 60 -14.28 5.04 0.97
C GLU A 60 -14.36 4.59 -0.50
N ALA A 61 -13.64 3.52 -0.87
CA ALA A 61 -13.68 2.97 -2.22
C ALA A 61 -15.08 2.43 -2.59
N ALA A 62 -15.76 1.76 -1.64
CA ALA A 62 -17.12 1.25 -1.83
C ALA A 62 -18.14 2.39 -1.98
N LYS A 63 -18.01 3.45 -1.17
CA LYS A 63 -18.87 4.65 -1.24
C LYS A 63 -18.69 5.40 -2.56
N ALA A 64 -17.46 5.51 -3.05
CA ALA A 64 -17.14 6.11 -4.33
C ALA A 64 -17.49 5.22 -5.54
N GLN A 65 -17.83 3.95 -5.29
CA GLN A 65 -17.97 2.92 -6.34
C GLN A 65 -16.73 2.85 -7.26
N ASP A 66 -15.55 3.10 -6.67
CA ASP A 66 -14.28 3.19 -7.40
C ASP A 66 -13.69 1.79 -7.55
N SER A 67 -14.03 1.15 -8.66
CA SER A 67 -13.52 -0.19 -9.00
C SER A 67 -12.00 -0.25 -9.07
N ASP A 68 -11.32 0.82 -9.49
CA ASP A 68 -9.87 0.84 -9.57
C ASP A 68 -9.24 0.88 -8.17
N GLN A 69 -9.82 1.62 -7.23
CA GLN A 69 -9.39 1.59 -5.83
C GLN A 69 -9.66 0.23 -5.19
N LEU A 70 -10.82 -0.38 -5.45
CA LEU A 70 -11.13 -1.73 -4.96
C LEU A 70 -10.13 -2.76 -5.50
N MET A 71 -9.76 -2.66 -6.78
CA MET A 71 -8.71 -3.50 -7.37
C MET A 71 -7.33 -3.28 -6.74
N ARG A 72 -6.99 -2.05 -6.35
CA ARG A 72 -5.74 -1.80 -5.60
C ARG A 72 -5.78 -2.40 -4.19
N ILE A 73 -6.94 -2.34 -3.52
CA ILE A 73 -7.11 -2.86 -2.16
C ILE A 73 -7.00 -4.38 -2.13
N PHE A 74 -7.73 -5.06 -3.02
CA PHE A 74 -7.83 -6.52 -3.05
C PHE A 74 -6.81 -7.20 -3.97
N GLY A 75 -6.12 -6.44 -4.83
CA GLY A 75 -5.17 -6.96 -5.80
C GLY A 75 -5.86 -7.56 -7.05
N PRO A 76 -5.10 -8.22 -7.93
CA PRO A 76 -5.58 -8.73 -9.22
C PRO A 76 -6.73 -9.75 -9.09
N GLU A 77 -6.79 -10.51 -7.99
CA GLU A 77 -7.85 -11.49 -7.72
C GLU A 77 -9.24 -10.84 -7.54
N ALA A 78 -9.29 -9.54 -7.23
CA ALA A 78 -10.55 -8.79 -7.13
C ALA A 78 -11.33 -8.79 -8.45
N ARG A 79 -10.61 -8.83 -9.57
CA ARG A 79 -11.20 -8.80 -10.91
C ARG A 79 -12.14 -9.98 -11.12
N GLU A 80 -11.76 -11.17 -10.66
CA GLU A 80 -12.58 -12.37 -10.82
C GLU A 80 -13.85 -12.31 -9.97
N ILE A 81 -13.74 -11.79 -8.74
CA ILE A 81 -14.90 -11.62 -7.85
C ILE A 81 -15.87 -10.61 -8.46
N MET A 82 -15.37 -9.45 -8.88
CA MET A 82 -16.18 -8.38 -9.46
C MET A 82 -16.75 -8.72 -10.85
N ALA A 83 -16.05 -9.53 -11.65
CA ALA A 83 -16.51 -9.95 -12.98
C ALA A 83 -17.50 -11.13 -12.96
N SER A 84 -17.55 -11.90 -11.87
CA SER A 84 -18.40 -13.09 -11.76
C SER A 84 -19.88 -12.82 -11.43
N GLY A 85 -20.24 -11.57 -11.15
CA GLY A 85 -21.59 -11.15 -10.74
C GLY A 85 -22.20 -10.09 -11.64
N ASP A 86 -23.47 -9.77 -11.43
CA ASP A 86 -24.15 -8.66 -12.10
C ASP A 86 -23.59 -7.31 -11.61
N ALA A 87 -23.34 -6.39 -12.54
CA ALA A 87 -22.74 -5.09 -12.21
C ALA A 87 -23.66 -4.23 -11.32
N THR A 88 -24.97 -4.36 -11.44
CA THR A 88 -25.97 -3.65 -10.62
C THR A 88 -25.98 -4.21 -9.21
N GLU A 89 -26.00 -5.53 -9.07
CA GLU A 89 -25.93 -6.21 -7.77
C GLU A 89 -24.62 -5.90 -7.03
N ASN A 90 -23.48 -5.88 -7.74
CA ASN A 90 -22.20 -5.50 -7.17
C ASN A 90 -22.20 -4.05 -6.66
N LYS A 91 -22.75 -3.12 -7.45
CA LYS A 91 -22.90 -1.71 -7.06
C LYS A 91 -23.81 -1.54 -5.84
N ALA A 92 -24.94 -2.26 -5.81
CA ALA A 92 -25.87 -2.25 -4.68
C ALA A 92 -25.22 -2.81 -3.42
N SER A 93 -24.46 -3.91 -3.55
CA SER A 93 -23.72 -4.54 -2.44
C SER A 93 -22.66 -3.60 -1.86
N LEU A 94 -21.89 -2.91 -2.70
CA LEU A 94 -20.90 -1.91 -2.27
C LEU A 94 -21.56 -0.74 -1.54
N SER A 95 -22.68 -0.22 -2.07
CA SER A 95 -23.43 0.86 -1.41
C SER A 95 -23.99 0.43 -0.05
N GLN A 96 -24.53 -0.78 0.03
CA GLN A 96 -25.06 -1.33 1.29
C GLN A 96 -23.95 -1.57 2.31
N PHE A 97 -22.79 -2.06 1.87
CA PHE A 97 -21.62 -2.20 2.73
C PHE A 97 -21.17 -0.84 3.27
N ALA A 98 -21.03 0.19 2.43
CA ALA A 98 -20.61 1.52 2.86
C ALA A 98 -21.56 2.11 3.92
N LYS A 99 -22.88 1.97 3.71
CA LYS A 99 -23.89 2.39 4.69
C LYS A 99 -23.76 1.61 6.01
N SER A 100 -23.61 0.29 5.93
CA SER A 100 -23.46 -0.56 7.12
C SER A 100 -22.20 -0.20 7.91
N TYR A 101 -21.10 0.10 7.21
CA TYR A 101 -19.84 0.51 7.81
C TYR A 101 -19.96 1.85 8.57
N GLU A 102 -20.72 2.81 8.03
CA GLU A 102 -20.99 4.10 8.68
C GLU A 102 -21.86 3.95 9.93
N VAL A 103 -22.80 3.00 9.95
CA VAL A 103 -23.63 2.71 11.14
C VAL A 103 -22.78 2.15 12.28
N MET A 104 -21.98 1.13 11.99
CA MET A 104 -21.07 0.52 12.96
C MET A 104 -20.00 -0.26 12.22
N ASN A 105 -18.78 -0.25 12.74
CA ASN A 105 -17.73 -1.17 12.34
C ASN A 105 -16.96 -1.66 13.59
N ARG A 106 -16.63 -2.94 13.61
CA ARG A 106 -15.77 -3.55 14.63
C ARG A 106 -14.93 -4.65 14.02
N TRP A 107 -13.78 -4.90 14.65
CA TRP A 107 -12.88 -5.96 14.25
C TRP A 107 -12.93 -7.12 15.25
N ARG A 108 -13.08 -8.33 14.74
CA ARG A 108 -12.96 -9.57 15.53
C ARG A 108 -11.65 -10.24 15.18
N ARG A 109 -10.83 -10.52 16.19
CA ARG A 109 -9.58 -11.27 16.01
C ARG A 109 -9.85 -12.75 15.79
N LEU A 110 -9.16 -13.32 14.82
CA LEU A 110 -9.16 -14.74 14.49
C LEU A 110 -8.01 -15.46 15.22
N ALA A 111 -8.13 -16.78 15.35
CA ALA A 111 -7.14 -17.62 16.01
C ALA A 111 -5.79 -17.66 15.29
N ASP A 112 -5.80 -17.45 13.96
CA ASP A 112 -4.62 -17.38 13.09
C ASP A 112 -3.91 -16.01 13.13
N GLY A 113 -4.42 -15.07 13.95
CA GLY A 113 -3.89 -13.72 14.06
C GLY A 113 -4.43 -12.73 13.02
N GLY A 114 -5.34 -13.17 12.14
CA GLY A 114 -6.13 -12.31 11.27
C GLY A 114 -7.23 -11.55 12.01
N GLU A 115 -7.92 -10.66 11.28
CA GLU A 115 -9.10 -9.96 11.77
C GLU A 115 -10.24 -10.00 10.74
N LEU A 116 -11.46 -10.13 11.24
CA LEU A 116 -12.69 -10.03 10.47
C LEU A 116 -13.38 -8.71 10.74
N LEU A 117 -13.73 -8.02 9.66
CA LEU A 117 -14.53 -6.82 9.72
C LEU A 117 -16.01 -7.18 9.90
N ILE A 118 -16.64 -6.62 10.91
CA ILE A 118 -18.07 -6.75 11.18
C ILE A 118 -18.69 -5.35 11.06
N VAL A 119 -19.76 -5.23 10.28
CA VAL A 119 -20.41 -3.95 9.97
C VAL A 119 -21.91 -3.96 10.22
N GLY A 120 -22.46 -2.78 10.47
CA GLY A 120 -23.90 -2.54 10.59
C GLY A 120 -24.52 -3.07 11.89
N ALA A 121 -25.76 -2.67 12.15
CA ALA A 121 -26.50 -3.08 13.34
C ALA A 121 -26.72 -4.61 13.41
N ASP A 122 -26.86 -5.24 12.25
CA ASP A 122 -27.08 -6.69 12.14
C ASP A 122 -25.81 -7.53 12.31
N ASN A 123 -24.65 -6.89 12.56
CA ASN A 123 -23.37 -7.56 12.73
C ASN A 123 -22.96 -8.40 11.51
N ASN A 124 -23.15 -7.85 10.31
CA ASN A 124 -22.78 -8.50 9.06
C ASN A 124 -21.26 -8.67 8.97
N VAL A 125 -20.81 -9.91 8.79
CA VAL A 125 -19.39 -10.24 8.64
C VAL A 125 -18.97 -10.03 7.20
N PHE A 126 -17.95 -9.19 6.98
CA PHE A 126 -17.34 -9.03 5.67
C PHE A 126 -16.56 -10.30 5.29
N PRO A 127 -16.77 -10.87 4.08
CA PRO A 127 -16.28 -12.21 3.73
C PRO A 127 -14.77 -12.30 3.52
N ILE A 128 -14.08 -11.16 3.31
CA ILE A 128 -12.63 -11.16 3.05
C ILE A 128 -11.88 -10.81 4.33
N PRO A 129 -11.13 -11.75 4.94
CA PRO A 129 -10.39 -11.49 6.17
C PRO A 129 -9.18 -10.59 5.92
N LEU A 130 -8.79 -9.86 6.97
CA LEU A 130 -7.58 -9.06 7.00
C LEU A 130 -6.47 -9.84 7.70
N LEU A 131 -5.34 -10.06 7.01
CA LEU A 131 -4.20 -10.79 7.54
C LEU A 131 -2.97 -9.88 7.64
N LYS A 132 -1.98 -10.28 8.44
CA LYS A 132 -0.67 -9.63 8.49
C LYS A 132 0.33 -10.36 7.61
N ASN A 133 1.09 -9.60 6.84
CA ASN A 133 2.24 -10.14 6.14
C ASN A 133 3.45 -10.29 7.07
N ALA A 134 4.54 -10.88 6.57
CA ALA A 134 5.78 -11.06 7.33
C ALA A 134 6.40 -9.75 7.84
N SER A 135 6.10 -8.62 7.18
CA SER A 135 6.53 -7.27 7.58
C SER A 135 5.58 -6.61 8.61
N GLY A 136 4.55 -7.31 9.07
CA GLY A 136 3.58 -6.81 10.04
C GLY A 136 2.52 -5.85 9.46
N GLN A 137 2.49 -5.67 8.13
CA GLN A 137 1.48 -4.84 7.47
C GLN A 137 0.23 -5.66 7.18
N TRP A 138 -0.92 -4.99 7.25
CA TRP A 138 -2.22 -5.61 7.03
C TRP A 138 -2.61 -5.61 5.56
N TYR A 139 -3.23 -6.69 5.09
CA TYR A 139 -3.77 -6.78 3.73
C TYR A 139 -5.02 -7.66 3.72
N PHE A 140 -5.91 -7.43 2.76
CA PHE A 140 -7.07 -8.28 2.56
C PHE A 140 -6.66 -9.56 1.83
N ASN A 141 -6.95 -10.72 2.41
CA ASN A 141 -6.67 -12.01 1.78
C ASN A 141 -7.83 -12.41 0.86
N THR A 142 -7.76 -11.94 -0.38
CA THR A 142 -8.78 -12.17 -1.42
C THR A 142 -8.93 -13.66 -1.77
N ALA A 143 -7.86 -14.45 -1.74
CA ALA A 143 -7.90 -15.88 -1.98
C ALA A 143 -8.77 -16.63 -0.95
N ALA A 144 -8.59 -16.30 0.34
CA ALA A 144 -9.44 -16.84 1.41
C ALA A 144 -10.90 -16.38 1.25
N GLY A 145 -11.11 -15.11 0.89
CA GLY A 145 -12.45 -14.56 0.63
C GLY A 145 -13.18 -15.23 -0.55
N LYS A 146 -12.45 -15.60 -1.61
CA LYS A 146 -13.01 -16.32 -2.77
C LYS A 146 -13.50 -17.71 -2.37
N GLN A 147 -12.75 -18.43 -1.54
CA GLN A 147 -13.17 -19.75 -1.06
C GLN A 147 -14.45 -19.66 -0.19
N GLU A 148 -14.54 -18.65 0.67
CA GLU A 148 -15.75 -18.40 1.47
C GLU A 148 -16.96 -18.05 0.60
N LEU A 149 -16.81 -17.16 -0.39
CA LEU A 149 -17.89 -16.81 -1.32
C LEU A 149 -18.37 -18.01 -2.15
N LEU A 150 -17.45 -18.88 -2.59
CA LEU A 150 -17.80 -20.13 -3.27
C LEU A 150 -18.54 -21.10 -2.34
N SER A 151 -18.09 -21.21 -1.09
CA SER A 151 -18.71 -22.09 -0.08
C SER A 151 -20.15 -21.66 0.23
N ARG A 152 -20.44 -20.35 0.21
CA ARG A 152 -21.82 -19.83 0.37
C ARG A 152 -22.75 -20.12 -0.81
N ARG A 153 -22.21 -20.35 -2.01
CA ARG A 153 -23.02 -20.61 -3.21
C ARG A 153 -23.41 -22.09 -3.34
N ILE A 154 -22.60 -22.99 -2.79
CA ILE A 154 -22.80 -24.44 -2.89
C ILE A 154 -23.48 -25.01 -1.63
N GLY A 155 -23.49 -24.25 -0.53
CA GLY A 155 -24.18 -24.61 0.71
C GLY A 155 -25.69 -24.69 0.58
#